data_AF-F3KN23-F1
#
_entry.id   AF-F3KN23-F1
#
_cell.length_a   1.000
_cell.length_b   1.000
_cell.length_c   1.000
_cell.angle_alpha   90.00
_cell.angle_beta   90.00
_cell.angle_gamma   90.00
#
_symmetry.space_group_name_H-M   'P 1'
#
loop_
_entity.id
_entity.type
_entity.pdbx_description
1 polymer ?
#
loop_
_entity_poly.entity_id
_entity_poly.type
_entity_poly.pdbx_seq_one_letter_code
_entity_poly.pdbx_strand_id
1 'polypeptide(L)'
;MVSIDTPASLESFRRFVIGSTCRSYAPRSYLEDPEVFAEREDSLGSIYVEAADKVTLKKVRDITFVNARDILGIIYNSKSGNTALKWRQLRKNNGKVVGEASANSLTNLAESGVLTLDWVENYLKKKTEETKKVTS
;
A
#
# COMPACT_ATOMS: atom_id res chain seq x y z
N MET A 1 -15.94 4.11 0.72
CA MET A 1 -14.46 3.99 0.56
C MET A 1 -13.98 5.19 -0.25
N VAL A 2 -12.67 5.37 -0.44
CA VAL A 2 -12.09 6.50 -1.17
C VAL A 2 -11.32 5.99 -2.37
N SER A 3 -11.65 6.50 -3.55
CA SER A 3 -10.92 6.16 -4.78
C SER A 3 -9.53 6.80 -4.75
N ILE A 4 -8.51 5.97 -4.92
CA ILE A 4 -7.11 6.37 -5.03
C ILE A 4 -6.71 6.24 -6.49
N ASP A 5 -6.13 7.31 -7.03
CA ASP A 5 -5.52 7.35 -8.35
C ASP A 5 -4.38 8.38 -8.27
N THR A 6 -3.17 7.92 -7.97
CA THR A 6 -2.03 8.82 -7.71
C THR A 6 -0.71 8.21 -8.17
N PRO A 7 0.22 9.00 -8.73
CA PRO A 7 1.60 8.55 -8.89
C PRO A 7 2.24 8.31 -7.51
N ALA A 8 3.00 7.22 -7.37
CA ALA A 8 3.77 6.94 -6.16
C ALA A 8 5.00 6.10 -6.46
N SER A 9 6.05 6.28 -5.66
CA SER A 9 7.24 5.44 -5.74
C SER A 9 6.97 4.02 -5.23
N LEU A 10 7.75 3.07 -5.72
CA LEU A 10 7.76 1.69 -5.22
C LEU A 10 8.07 1.65 -3.72
N GLU A 11 9.03 2.47 -3.26
CA GLU A 11 9.42 2.53 -1.85
C GLU A 11 8.26 3.02 -0.97
N SER A 12 7.54 4.07 -1.40
CA SER A 12 6.36 4.57 -0.68
C SER A 12 5.32 3.46 -0.53
N PHE A 13 5.02 2.74 -1.62
CA PHE A 13 4.04 1.67 -1.57
C PHE A 13 4.52 0.45 -0.74
N ARG A 14 5.81 0.12 -0.80
CA ARG A 14 6.43 -0.90 0.07
C ARG A 14 6.25 -0.54 1.54
N ARG A 15 6.56 0.70 1.92
CA ARG A 15 6.37 1.20 3.30
C ARG A 15 4.91 1.14 3.74
N PHE A 16 3.98 1.50 2.85
CA PHE A 16 2.55 1.36 3.11
C PHE A 16 2.15 -0.08 3.44
N VAL A 17 2.56 -1.04 2.61
CA VAL A 17 2.23 -2.46 2.79
C VAL A 17 2.78 -2.96 4.13
N ILE A 18 4.06 -2.71 4.40
CA ILE A 18 4.73 -3.10 5.65
C ILE A 18 4.04 -2.45 6.86
N GLY A 19 3.79 -1.14 6.81
CA GLY A 19 3.14 -0.37 7.86
C GLY A 19 1.73 -0.90 8.19
N SER A 20 1.00 -1.30 7.16
CA SER A 20 -0.39 -1.75 7.29
C SER A 20 -0.52 -3.23 7.69
N THR A 21 0.57 -3.99 7.79
CA THR A 21 0.50 -5.46 7.94
C THR A 21 1.42 -6.04 9.01
N CYS A 22 2.72 -5.75 8.94
CA CYS A 22 3.74 -6.51 9.66
C CYS A 22 4.76 -5.68 10.42
N ARG A 23 4.66 -4.35 10.40
CA ARG A 23 5.62 -3.45 11.06
C ARG A 23 5.93 -3.82 12.52
N SER A 24 4.96 -4.32 13.28
CA SER A 24 5.13 -4.63 14.71
C SER A 24 5.94 -5.89 15.00
N TYR A 25 6.13 -6.79 14.02
CA TYR A 25 6.83 -8.06 14.22
C TYR A 25 7.84 -8.41 13.12
N ALA A 26 7.92 -7.61 12.06
CA ALA A 26 8.92 -7.78 11.02
C ALA A 26 10.34 -7.56 11.57
N PRO A 27 11.34 -8.38 11.17
CA PRO A 27 12.73 -8.14 11.50
C PRO A 27 13.19 -6.75 11.06
N ARG A 28 13.96 -6.06 11.91
CA ARG A 28 14.40 -4.68 11.63
C ARG A 28 15.20 -4.57 10.32
N SER A 29 16.07 -5.55 10.06
CA SER A 29 16.82 -5.65 8.80
C SER A 29 15.92 -5.69 7.56
N TYR A 30 14.74 -6.32 7.64
CA TYR A 30 13.79 -6.39 6.51
C TYR A 30 13.02 -5.09 6.33
N LEU A 31 12.80 -4.33 7.40
CA LEU A 31 12.17 -3.01 7.33
C LEU A 31 13.07 -1.99 6.63
N GLU A 32 14.38 -2.12 6.82
CA GLU A 32 15.41 -1.22 6.30
C GLU A 32 15.85 -1.60 4.87
N ASP A 33 15.70 -2.85 4.47
CA ASP A 33 16.11 -3.36 3.15
C ASP A 33 15.07 -3.02 2.05
N PRO A 34 15.41 -2.16 1.06
CA PRO A 34 14.48 -1.74 0.01
C PRO A 34 14.09 -2.86 -0.96
N GLU A 35 14.83 -3.97 -1.00
CA GLU A 35 14.55 -5.13 -1.85
C GLU A 35 13.64 -6.16 -1.15
N VAL A 36 13.31 -5.96 0.13
CA VAL A 36 12.47 -6.87 0.90
C VAL A 36 11.01 -6.43 0.90
N PHE A 37 10.13 -7.33 0.48
CA PHE A 37 8.69 -7.13 0.41
C PHE A 37 7.93 -8.16 1.24
N ALA A 38 6.69 -7.82 1.60
CA ALA A 38 5.78 -8.69 2.32
C ALA A 38 4.73 -9.25 1.36
N GLU A 39 4.58 -10.58 1.32
CA GLU A 39 3.51 -11.29 0.62
C GLU A 39 2.60 -12.00 1.62
N ARG A 40 1.35 -12.20 1.21
CA ARG A 40 0.36 -12.96 1.96
C ARG A 40 -0.55 -13.71 1.01
N GLU A 41 -0.50 -15.02 1.11
CA GLU A 41 -1.37 -15.95 0.39
C GLU A 41 -2.61 -16.23 1.25
N ASP A 42 -3.60 -15.32 1.19
CA ASP A 42 -4.90 -15.47 1.85
C ASP A 42 -6.01 -15.04 0.89
N SER A 43 -7.17 -15.69 0.94
CA SER A 43 -8.33 -15.29 0.13
C SER A 43 -8.87 -13.93 0.55
N LEU A 44 -8.73 -13.57 1.84
CA LEU A 44 -9.06 -12.28 2.41
C LEU A 44 -7.79 -11.55 2.86
N GLY A 45 -7.51 -10.44 2.18
CA GLY A 45 -6.36 -9.60 2.47
C GLY A 45 -5.07 -10.08 1.80
N SER A 46 -5.14 -10.63 0.60
CA SER A 46 -3.97 -11.02 -0.18
C SER A 46 -2.98 -9.87 -0.39
N ILE A 47 -1.70 -10.23 -0.38
CA ILE A 47 -0.61 -9.33 -0.78
C ILE A 47 0.27 -10.09 -1.76
N TYR A 48 0.40 -9.56 -2.97
CA TYR A 48 1.12 -10.21 -4.06
C TYR A 48 2.11 -9.25 -4.71
N VAL A 49 3.33 -9.71 -4.91
CA VAL A 49 4.43 -8.96 -5.54
C VAL A 49 4.79 -9.64 -6.85
N GLU A 50 4.57 -8.91 -7.96
CA GLU A 50 4.98 -9.28 -9.31
C GLU A 50 6.36 -8.68 -9.60
N ALA A 51 7.35 -9.54 -9.85
CA ALA A 51 8.76 -9.20 -10.01
C ALA A 51 9.43 -10.14 -11.01
N ALA A 52 10.49 -9.68 -11.68
CA ALA A 52 11.25 -10.53 -12.61
C ALA A 52 12.14 -11.54 -11.86
N ASP A 53 12.72 -11.11 -10.73
CA ASP A 53 13.52 -11.96 -9.84
C ASP A 53 12.96 -11.87 -8.43
N LYS A 54 12.67 -13.03 -7.83
CA LYS A 54 12.05 -13.12 -6.50
C LYS A 54 12.52 -14.37 -5.77
N VAL A 55 13.04 -14.19 -4.57
CA VAL A 55 13.50 -15.26 -3.68
C VAL A 55 12.79 -15.15 -2.34
N THR A 56 12.19 -16.26 -1.89
CA THR A 56 11.58 -16.34 -0.56
C THR A 56 12.67 -16.33 0.51
N LEU A 57 12.56 -15.41 1.46
CA LEU A 57 13.47 -15.32 2.60
C LEU A 57 12.98 -16.16 3.77
N LYS A 58 11.84 -15.77 4.34
CA LYS A 58 11.28 -16.39 5.55
C LYS A 58 9.81 -16.07 5.70
N LYS A 59 9.05 -17.04 6.22
CA LYS A 59 7.69 -16.83 6.69
C LYS A 59 7.68 -16.50 8.19
N VAL A 60 7.00 -15.41 8.57
CA VAL A 60 6.76 -15.01 9.95
C VAL A 60 5.28 -14.74 10.10
N ARG A 61 4.59 -15.56 10.90
CA ARG A 61 3.11 -15.56 11.01
C ARG A 61 2.47 -15.80 9.63
N ASP A 62 1.50 -14.97 9.24
CA ASP A 62 0.81 -15.04 7.95
C ASP A 62 1.56 -14.33 6.81
N ILE A 63 2.72 -13.72 7.09
CA ILE A 63 3.48 -12.97 6.09
C ILE A 63 4.70 -13.75 5.63
N THR A 64 4.85 -13.88 4.32
CA THR A 64 6.05 -14.38 3.66
C THR A 64 6.88 -13.20 3.21
N PHE A 65 8.10 -13.06 3.74
CA PHE A 65 9.04 -12.05 3.26
C PHE A 65 9.81 -12.59 2.06
N VAL A 66 9.93 -11.76 1.04
CA VAL A 66 10.64 -12.06 -0.20
C VAL A 66 11.66 -10.97 -0.50
N ASN A 67 12.83 -11.34 -1.01
CA ASN A 67 13.73 -10.41 -1.67
C ASN A 67 13.35 -10.40 -3.15
N ALA A 68 13.03 -9.24 -3.71
CA ALA A 68 12.51 -9.13 -5.06
C ALA A 68 13.11 -7.93 -5.80
N ARG A 69 13.45 -8.15 -7.07
CA ARG A 69 14.07 -7.18 -7.98
C ARG A 69 13.24 -7.04 -9.24
N ASP A 70 13.38 -5.87 -9.89
CA ASP A 70 12.63 -5.52 -11.10
C ASP A 70 11.11 -5.70 -10.91
N ILE A 71 10.57 -5.01 -9.89
CA ILE A 71 9.15 -5.07 -9.54
C ILE A 71 8.30 -4.42 -10.63
N LEU A 72 7.31 -5.17 -11.13
CA LEU A 72 6.35 -4.73 -12.14
C LEU A 72 5.03 -4.29 -11.51
N GLY A 73 4.63 -4.91 -10.40
CA GLY A 73 3.40 -4.58 -9.71
C GLY A 73 3.28 -5.17 -8.32
N ILE A 74 2.45 -4.53 -7.49
CA ILE A 74 2.10 -5.02 -6.16
C ILE A 74 0.59 -4.90 -6.00
N ILE A 75 -0.06 -5.98 -5.55
CA ILE A 75 -1.48 -6.01 -5.20
C ILE A 75 -1.59 -6.11 -3.69
N TYR A 76 -2.39 -5.24 -3.08
CA TYR A 76 -2.67 -5.22 -1.67
C TYR A 76 -4.18 -5.27 -1.44
N ASN A 77 -4.63 -6.20 -0.62
CA ASN A 77 -5.97 -6.21 -0.04
C ASN A 77 -5.84 -6.23 1.48
N SER A 78 -6.70 -5.48 2.17
CA SER A 78 -6.80 -5.57 3.63
C SER A 78 -7.60 -6.81 4.04
N LYS A 79 -7.30 -7.37 5.22
CA LYS A 79 -8.10 -8.47 5.81
C LYS A 79 -9.57 -8.10 6.01
N SER A 80 -9.84 -6.81 6.22
CA SER A 80 -11.20 -6.28 6.37
C SER A 80 -11.97 -6.13 5.05
N GLY A 81 -11.29 -6.27 3.89
CA GLY A 81 -11.90 -6.06 2.57
C GLY A 81 -12.18 -4.60 2.21
N ASN A 82 -11.93 -3.64 3.11
CA ASN A 82 -12.24 -2.22 2.93
C ASN A 82 -11.13 -1.41 2.22
N THR A 83 -10.03 -2.06 1.86
CA THR A 83 -8.93 -1.44 1.11
C THR A 83 -8.41 -2.45 0.09
N ALA A 84 -8.43 -2.07 -1.18
CA ALA A 84 -7.93 -2.84 -2.30
C ALA A 84 -7.13 -1.89 -3.20
N LEU A 85 -5.81 -2.04 -3.22
CA LEU A 85 -4.88 -1.15 -3.91
C LEU A 85 -3.94 -1.95 -4.80
N LYS A 86 -3.59 -1.35 -5.93
CA LYS A 86 -2.61 -1.90 -6.87
C LYS A 86 -1.59 -0.82 -7.18
N TRP A 87 -0.32 -1.14 -7.02
CA TRP A 87 0.77 -0.36 -7.56
C TRP A 87 1.24 -1.00 -8.86
N ARG A 88 1.41 -0.20 -9.92
CA ARG A 88 1.95 -0.66 -11.20
C ARG A 88 3.11 0.23 -11.62
N GLN A 89 4.19 -0.40 -12.08
CA GLN A 89 5.34 0.32 -12.61
C GLN A 89 4.94 1.16 -13.83
N LEU A 90 5.43 2.40 -13.87
CA LEU A 90 5.38 3.27 -15.05
C LEU A 90 6.77 3.42 -15.66
N ARG A 91 7.77 3.78 -14.84
CA ARG A 91 9.19 3.85 -15.24
C ARG A 91 10.10 3.65 -14.02
N LYS A 92 11.04 2.70 -14.11
CA LYS A 92 11.99 2.38 -13.02
C LYS A 92 11.24 2.17 -11.69
N ASN A 93 11.60 2.89 -10.63
CA ASN A 93 10.99 2.76 -9.31
C ASN A 93 9.76 3.67 -9.12
N ASN A 94 9.29 4.31 -10.19
CA ASN A 94 8.09 5.15 -10.18
C ASN A 94 6.92 4.39 -10.82
N GLY A 95 5.79 4.47 -10.15
CA GLY A 95 4.57 3.82 -10.59
C GLY A 95 3.33 4.63 -10.25
N LYS A 96 2.18 3.96 -10.32
CA LYS A 96 0.89 4.52 -9.99
C LYS A 96 0.17 3.59 -9.02
N VAL A 97 -0.41 4.17 -7.98
CA VAL A 97 -1.33 3.48 -7.07
C VAL A 97 -2.75 3.76 -7.51
N VAL A 98 -3.51 2.71 -7.71
CA VAL A 98 -4.94 2.76 -8.05
C VAL A 98 -5.75 1.84 -7.16
N GLY A 99 -6.98 2.21 -6.84
CA GLY A 99 -7.94 1.34 -6.16
C GLY A 99 -8.80 2.09 -5.13
N GLU A 100 -9.21 1.38 -4.09
CA GLU A 100 -10.08 1.92 -3.05
C GLU A 100 -9.42 1.77 -1.68
N ALA A 101 -9.53 2.82 -0.87
CA ALA A 101 -8.99 2.86 0.49
C ALA A 101 -10.07 3.22 1.52
N SER A 102 -10.01 2.56 2.66
CA SER A 102 -10.71 2.98 3.86
C SER A 102 -10.08 4.23 4.47
N ALA A 103 -10.83 4.96 5.30
CA ALA A 103 -10.31 6.15 6.00
C ALA A 103 -9.04 5.86 6.80
N ASN A 104 -8.98 4.73 7.51
CA ASN A 104 -7.79 4.30 8.25
C ASN A 104 -6.58 4.07 7.34
N SER A 105 -6.81 3.60 6.12
CA SER A 105 -5.71 3.38 5.16
C SER A 105 -5.19 4.70 4.60
N LEU A 106 -5.98 5.78 4.57
CA LEU A 106 -5.51 7.10 4.14
C LEU A 106 -4.37 7.61 5.02
N THR A 107 -4.47 7.43 6.35
CA THR A 107 -3.39 7.80 7.28
C THR A 107 -2.11 7.04 6.95
N ASN A 108 -2.19 5.72 6.80
CA ASN A 108 -1.03 4.90 6.44
C ASN A 108 -0.46 5.27 5.07
N LEU A 109 -1.31 5.62 4.10
CA LEU A 109 -0.89 6.08 2.77
C LEU A 109 -0.17 7.44 2.83
N ALA A 110 -0.61 8.34 3.69
CA ALA A 110 0.06 9.62 3.91
C ALA A 110 1.40 9.45 4.63
N GLU A 111 1.44 8.67 5.73
CA GLU A 111 2.66 8.42 6.50
C GLU A 111 3.74 7.68 5.70
N SER A 112 3.33 6.85 4.74
CA SER A 112 4.24 6.14 3.83
C SER A 112 4.66 6.97 2.62
N GLY A 113 4.10 8.16 2.43
CA GLY A 113 4.39 9.04 1.29
C GLY A 113 3.80 8.55 -0.03
N VAL A 114 2.72 7.76 -0.01
CA VAL A 114 1.91 7.44 -1.19
C VAL A 114 0.97 8.59 -1.53
N LEU A 115 0.40 9.22 -0.50
CA LEU A 115 -0.42 10.42 -0.61
C LEU A 115 0.31 11.63 -0.04
N THR A 116 0.12 12.77 -0.68
CA THR A 116 0.56 14.06 -0.13
C THR A 116 -0.43 14.57 0.91
N LEU A 117 0.04 15.41 1.83
CA LEU A 117 -0.83 16.09 2.79
C LEU A 117 -1.92 16.91 2.08
N ASP A 118 -1.55 17.62 1.01
CA ASP A 118 -2.49 18.37 0.17
C ASP A 118 -3.62 17.48 -0.38
N TRP A 119 -3.31 16.28 -0.85
CA TRP A 119 -4.33 15.36 -1.36
C TRP A 119 -5.34 14.99 -0.25
N VAL A 120 -4.84 14.71 0.96
CA VAL A 120 -5.68 14.36 2.12
C VAL A 120 -6.55 15.55 2.54
N GLU A 121 -5.97 16.74 2.61
CA GLU A 121 -6.69 17.97 2.95
C GLU A 121 -7.80 18.29 1.93
N ASN A 122 -7.50 18.18 0.64
CA ASN A 122 -8.47 18.39 -0.43
C ASN A 122 -9.61 17.36 -0.38
N TYR A 123 -9.31 16.11 -0.04
CA TYR A 123 -10.34 15.09 0.17
C TYR A 123 -11.26 15.43 1.36
N LEU A 124 -10.70 15.85 2.50
CA LEU A 124 -11.47 16.21 3.69
C LEU A 124 -12.35 17.45 3.46
N LYS A 125 -11.85 18.45 2.72
CA LYS A 125 -12.62 19.65 2.32
C LYS A 125 -13.84 19.28 1.49
N LYS A 126 -13.65 18.52 0.40
CA LYS A 126 -14.74 18.05 -0.47
C LYS A 126 -15.82 17.30 0.32
N LYS A 127 -15.41 16.37 1.21
CA LYS A 127 -16.35 15.62 2.04
C LYS A 127 -17.19 16.51 2.96
N THR A 128 -16.57 17.55 3.52
CA THR A 128 -17.26 18.51 4.40
C THR A 128 -18.27 19.36 3.63
N GLU A 129 -17.94 19.74 2.39
CA GLU A 129 -18.82 20.49 1.49
C GLU A 129 -20.01 19.66 0.99
N GLU A 130 -19.78 18.38 0.68
CA GLU A 130 -20.85 17.43 0.30
C GLU A 130 -21.82 17.19 1.46
N THR A 131 -21.30 17.05 2.69
CA THR A 131 -22.15 16.83 3.87
C THR A 131 -23.07 18.03 4.14
N LYS A 132 -22.58 19.26 3.92
CA LYS A 132 -23.38 20.49 4.06
C LYS A 132 -24.50 20.62 3.02
N LYS A 133 -24.29 20.12 1.79
CA LYS A 133 -25.31 20.12 0.74
C LYS A 133 -26.45 19.13 0.94
N VAL A 134 -26.22 18.07 1.72
CA VAL A 134 -27.24 17.03 1.99
C VAL A 134 -28.13 17.39 3.19
N THR A 135 -27.67 18.29 4.07
CA THR A 135 -28.41 18.76 5.25
C THR A 135 -29.09 20.13 5.07
N SER A 136 -29.04 20.70 3.86
CA SER A 136 -29.75 21.94 3.48
C SER A 136 -30.90 21.62 2.53
#